data_AF-A0A239FJS9-F1
#
_entry.id   AF-A0A239FJS9-F1
#
_cell.length_a   1.000
_cell.length_b   1.000
_cell.length_c   1.000
_cell.angle_alpha   90.00
_cell.angle_beta   90.00
_cell.angle_gamma   90.00
#
_symmetry.space_group_name_H-M   'P 1'
#
loop_
_entity.id
_entity.type
_entity.pdbx_description
1 polymer ?
#
loop_
_entity_poly.entity_id
_entity_poly.type
_entity_poly.pdbx_seq_one_letter_code
_entity_poly.pdbx_strand_id
1 'polypeptide(L)'
;MAIPRPSKPSVVWRDFRAFLGGEQRHKLLIAMVSVLMPALLVAGFYVDSKRDTPKPQMYFIASWPADRSDAEIVAQQKIDQKALDAKREAKRQEYRRLADQLGIKVD
;
A
#
# COMPACT_ATOMS: atom_id res chain seq x y z
N MET A 1 -20.31 -41.01 27.98
CA MET A 1 -19.71 -39.66 27.83
C MET A 1 -20.83 -38.72 27.36
N ALA A 2 -21.21 -37.72 28.16
CA ALA A 2 -22.32 -36.82 27.80
C ALA A 2 -21.79 -35.63 26.98
N ILE A 3 -22.41 -35.35 25.83
CA ILE A 3 -22.04 -34.22 24.97
C ILE A 3 -22.59 -32.93 25.60
N PRO A 4 -21.78 -31.86 25.78
CA PRO A 4 -22.24 -30.61 26.36
C PRO A 4 -23.31 -29.94 25.48
N ARG A 5 -24.23 -29.21 26.12
CA ARG A 5 -25.33 -28.54 25.42
C ARG A 5 -24.76 -27.42 24.52
N PRO A 6 -25.22 -27.30 23.26
CA PRO A 6 -24.74 -26.26 22.36
C PRO A 6 -25.09 -24.86 22.90
N SER A 7 -24.11 -23.97 22.85
CA SER A 7 -24.21 -22.59 23.33
C SER A 7 -25.23 -21.80 22.53
N LYS A 8 -26.16 -21.10 23.21
CA LYS A 8 -27.11 -20.20 22.53
C LYS A 8 -26.45 -18.86 22.20
N PRO A 9 -26.83 -18.17 21.11
CA PRO A 9 -26.27 -16.85 20.76
C PRO A 9 -26.41 -15.80 21.87
N SER A 10 -27.47 -15.89 22.68
CA SER A 10 -27.69 -15.02 23.83
C SER A 10 -26.64 -15.14 24.92
N VAL A 11 -25.96 -16.29 25.02
CA VAL A 11 -24.88 -16.51 25.98
C VAL A 11 -23.68 -15.65 25.63
N VAL A 12 -23.37 -15.48 24.34
CA VAL A 12 -22.25 -14.66 23.85
C VAL A 12 -22.44 -13.20 24.25
N TRP A 13 -23.65 -12.65 24.07
CA TRP A 13 -23.94 -11.26 24.46
C TRP A 13 -23.83 -11.04 25.97
N ARG A 14 -24.29 -12.00 26.77
CA ARG A 14 -24.16 -11.94 28.23
C ARG A 14 -22.71 -11.99 28.67
N ASP A 15 -21.92 -12.86 28.04
CA ASP A 15 -20.50 -13.03 28.33
C ASP A 15 -19.70 -11.79 27.91
N PHE A 16 -20.01 -11.20 26.75
CA PHE A 16 -19.44 -9.94 26.30
C PHE A 16 -19.75 -8.78 27.26
N ARG A 17 -21.00 -8.66 27.75
CA ARG A 17 -21.37 -7.65 28.73
C ARG A 17 -20.67 -7.86 30.08
N ALA A 18 -20.52 -9.12 30.52
CA ALA A 18 -19.77 -9.47 31.71
C ALA A 18 -18.27 -9.14 31.57
N PHE A 19 -17.69 -9.43 30.40
CA PHE A 19 -16.31 -9.09 30.06
C PHE A 19 -16.06 -7.58 30.11
N LEU A 20 -16.99 -6.77 29.56
CA LEU A 20 -16.92 -5.31 29.62
C LEU A 20 -17.08 -4.74 31.04
N GLY A 21 -17.82 -5.43 31.92
CA GLY A 21 -18.02 -5.03 33.31
C GLY A 21 -16.98 -5.56 34.30
N GLY A 22 -16.00 -6.34 33.86
CA GLY A 22 -14.98 -6.93 34.73
C GLY A 22 -13.95 -5.90 35.25
N GLU A 23 -13.49 -6.08 36.50
CA GLU A 23 -12.57 -5.14 37.20
C GLU A 23 -11.16 -5.04 36.57
N GLN A 24 -10.80 -5.92 35.65
CA GLN A 24 -9.45 -6.01 35.10
C GLN A 24 -9.24 -5.03 33.95
N ARG A 25 -8.77 -3.81 34.29
CA ARG A 25 -8.49 -2.71 33.34
C ARG A 25 -7.66 -3.12 32.12
N HIS A 26 -6.70 -4.04 32.29
CA HIS A 26 -5.85 -4.50 31.19
C HIS A 26 -6.62 -5.30 30.13
N LYS A 27 -7.70 -6.02 30.50
CA LYS A 27 -8.54 -6.75 29.53
C LYS A 27 -9.27 -5.80 28.58
N LEU A 28 -9.71 -4.66 29.08
CA LEU A 28 -10.35 -3.63 28.25
C LEU A 28 -9.35 -2.98 27.29
N LEU A 29 -8.12 -2.72 27.73
CA LEU A 29 -7.07 -2.19 26.86
C LEU A 29 -6.71 -3.18 25.75
N ILE A 30 -6.55 -4.46 26.06
CA ILE A 30 -6.26 -5.49 25.06
C ILE A 30 -7.42 -5.64 24.08
N ALA A 31 -8.66 -5.64 24.57
CA ALA A 31 -9.86 -5.70 23.71
C ALA A 31 -9.95 -4.48 22.79
N MET A 32 -9.66 -3.28 23.32
CA MET A 32 -9.61 -2.06 22.53
C MET A 32 -8.56 -2.16 21.42
N VAL A 33 -7.32 -2.55 21.74
CA VAL A 33 -6.24 -2.70 20.74
C VAL A 33 -6.60 -3.75 19.69
N SER A 34 -7.21 -4.86 20.11
CA SER A 34 -7.63 -5.95 19.22
C SER A 34 -8.68 -5.51 18.20
N VAL A 35 -9.54 -4.55 18.54
CA VAL A 35 -10.52 -3.97 17.60
C VAL A 35 -9.90 -2.82 16.81
N LEU A 36 -9.07 -2.00 17.46
CA LEU A 36 -8.47 -0.81 16.88
C LEU A 36 -7.55 -1.15 15.70
N MET A 37 -6.68 -2.16 15.85
CA MET A 37 -5.73 -2.53 14.79
C MET A 37 -6.40 -2.91 13.46
N PRO A 38 -7.33 -3.88 13.41
CA PRO A 38 -8.05 -4.18 12.18
C PRO A 38 -8.93 -3.02 11.71
N ALA A 39 -9.54 -2.24 12.62
CA ALA A 39 -10.32 -1.06 12.22
C ALA A 39 -9.47 -0.01 11.50
N LEU A 40 -8.24 0.26 11.99
CA LEU A 40 -7.29 1.17 11.36
C LEU A 40 -6.87 0.66 9.98
N LEU A 41 -6.64 -0.65 9.83
CA LEU A 41 -6.30 -1.27 8.55
C LEU A 41 -7.43 -1.09 7.53
N VAL A 42 -8.68 -1.38 7.91
CA VAL A 42 -9.86 -1.17 7.06
C VAL A 42 -10.04 0.31 6.73
N ALA A 43 -9.86 1.21 7.71
CA ALA A 43 -9.94 2.65 7.49
C ALA A 43 -8.87 3.15 6.50
N GLY A 44 -7.64 2.61 6.60
CA GLY A 44 -6.56 2.89 5.66
C GLY A 44 -6.94 2.51 4.23
N PHE A 45 -7.44 1.30 4.02
CA PHE A 45 -7.95 0.87 2.70
C PHE A 45 -9.14 1.70 2.23
N TYR A 46 -10.05 2.08 3.12
CA TYR A 46 -11.20 2.91 2.76
C TYR A 46 -10.79 4.29 2.28
N VAL A 47 -9.80 4.92 2.94
CA VAL A 47 -9.23 6.20 2.50
C VAL A 47 -8.48 6.03 1.19
N ASP A 48 -7.72 4.94 1.05
CA ASP A 48 -6.94 4.67 -0.16
C ASP A 48 -7.83 4.38 -1.38
N SER A 49 -8.93 3.66 -1.19
CA SER A 49 -9.91 3.38 -2.23
C SER A 49 -10.59 4.63 -2.80
N LYS A 50 -10.56 5.76 -2.06
CA LYS A 50 -11.07 7.05 -2.55
C LYS A 50 -10.02 7.87 -3.30
N ARG A 51 -8.75 7.45 -3.28
CA ARG A 51 -7.71 8.08 -4.09
C ARG A 51 -7.95 7.71 -5.56
N ASP A 52 -7.64 8.66 -6.44
CA ASP A 52 -7.85 8.52 -7.88
C ASP A 52 -7.31 7.18 -8.39
N THR A 53 -8.12 6.50 -9.20
CA THR A 53 -7.70 5.27 -9.87
C THR A 53 -6.47 5.58 -10.73
N PRO A 54 -5.42 4.72 -10.73
CA PRO A 54 -4.23 4.96 -11.53
C PRO A 54 -4.65 5.15 -12.98
N LYS A 55 -4.33 6.34 -13.54
CA LYS A 55 -4.66 6.66 -14.92
C LYS A 55 -4.10 5.56 -15.82
N PRO A 56 -4.88 5.01 -16.76
CA PRO A 56 -4.40 4.01 -17.68
C PRO A 56 -3.18 4.56 -18.41
N GLN A 57 -2.02 3.91 -18.24
CA GLN A 57 -0.80 4.28 -18.94
C GLN A 57 -0.92 3.76 -20.37
N MET A 58 -1.24 4.66 -21.31
CA MET A 58 -1.20 4.33 -22.73
C MET A 58 0.26 4.25 -23.16
N TYR A 59 0.77 3.03 -23.36
CA TYR A 59 2.08 2.83 -23.97
C TYR A 59 1.90 2.86 -25.49
N PHE A 60 2.33 3.94 -26.12
CA PHE A 60 2.37 4.04 -27.58
C PHE A 60 3.61 3.29 -28.08
N ILE A 61 3.39 2.13 -28.69
CA ILE A 61 4.43 1.45 -29.45
C ILE A 61 4.49 2.15 -30.80
N ALA A 62 5.58 2.88 -31.06
CA ALA A 62 5.81 3.48 -32.37
C ALA A 62 5.91 2.38 -33.42
N SER A 63 5.11 2.48 -34.49
CA SER A 63 5.28 1.67 -35.69
C SER A 63 6.57 2.08 -36.41
N TRP A 64 7.47 1.14 -36.67
CA TRP A 64 8.74 1.43 -37.33
C TRP A 64 8.69 1.01 -38.80
N PRO A 65 9.30 1.79 -39.72
CA PRO A 65 9.48 1.38 -41.12
C PRO A 65 10.34 0.12 -41.20
N ALA A 66 10.02 -0.80 -42.11
CA ALA A 66 10.78 -2.03 -42.31
C ALA A 66 12.15 -1.79 -42.99
N ASP A 67 12.31 -0.63 -43.63
CA ASP A 67 13.48 -0.18 -44.38
C ASP A 67 14.45 0.70 -43.57
N ARG A 68 14.20 0.84 -42.26
CA ARG A 68 15.06 1.61 -41.35
C ARG A 68 16.50 1.09 -41.33
N SER A 69 17.47 1.99 -41.41
CA SER A 69 18.88 1.62 -41.32
C SER A 69 19.38 1.47 -39.88
N ASP A 70 20.39 0.61 -39.65
CA ASP A 70 21.02 0.44 -38.33
C ASP A 70 21.60 1.76 -37.78
N ALA A 71 22.10 2.63 -38.64
CA ALA A 71 22.62 3.93 -38.24
C ALA A 71 21.52 4.82 -37.62
N GLU A 72 20.31 4.80 -38.18
CA GLU A 72 19.14 5.52 -37.67
C GLU A 72 18.62 4.91 -36.37
N ILE A 73 18.72 3.59 -36.20
CA ILE A 73 18.38 2.91 -34.95
C ILE A 73 19.30 3.38 -33.82
N VAL A 74 20.61 3.32 -34.04
CA VAL A 74 21.61 3.71 -33.04
C VAL A 74 21.51 5.20 -32.69
N ALA A 75 21.26 6.06 -33.68
CA ALA A 75 21.06 7.48 -33.45
C ALA A 75 19.84 7.74 -32.55
N GLN A 76 18.70 7.09 -32.83
CA GLN A 76 17.49 7.24 -32.02
C GLN A 76 17.67 6.67 -30.61
N GLN A 77 18.31 5.51 -30.47
CA GLN A 77 18.59 4.91 -29.17
C GLN A 77 19.40 5.84 -28.26
N LYS A 78 20.39 6.56 -28.81
CA LYS A 78 21.17 7.54 -28.04
C LYS A 78 20.29 8.69 -27.52
N ILE A 79 19.36 9.16 -28.33
CA ILE A 79 18.43 10.23 -27.95
C ILE A 79 17.48 9.74 -26.86
N ASP A 80 16.88 8.57 -27.05
CA ASP A 80 15.94 7.97 -26.10
C ASP A 80 16.63 7.65 -24.77
N GLN A 81 17.84 7.10 -24.82
CA GLN A 81 18.65 6.81 -23.64
C GLN A 81 18.93 8.08 -22.84
N LYS A 82 19.31 9.18 -23.50
CA LYS A 82 19.55 10.47 -22.83
C LYS A 82 18.29 10.99 -22.13
N ALA A 83 17.13 10.87 -22.77
CA ALA A 83 15.86 11.26 -22.16
C ALA A 83 15.49 10.39 -20.94
N LEU A 84 15.76 9.09 -21.01
CA LEU A 84 15.56 8.16 -19.89
C LEU A 84 16.51 8.47 -18.72
N ASP A 85 17.78 8.74 -19.01
CA ASP A 85 18.77 9.06 -17.98
C ASP A 85 18.43 10.36 -17.24
N ALA A 86 18.00 11.40 -17.96
CA ALA A 86 17.53 12.64 -17.34
C ALA A 86 16.32 12.43 -16.42
N LYS A 87 15.34 11.59 -16.83
CA LYS A 87 14.19 11.23 -15.98
C LYS A 87 14.62 10.46 -14.73
N ARG A 88 15.57 9.53 -14.87
CA ARG A 88 16.13 8.76 -13.74
C ARG A 88 16.86 9.70 -12.77
N GLU A 89 17.65 10.64 -13.27
CA GLU A 89 18.33 11.64 -12.45
C GLU A 89 17.37 12.52 -11.66
N ALA A 90 16.32 13.04 -12.32
CA ALA A 90 15.30 13.82 -11.65
C ALA A 90 14.63 13.03 -10.52
N LYS A 91 14.29 11.75 -10.77
CA LYS A 91 13.73 10.86 -9.74
C LYS A 91 14.72 10.60 -8.60
N ARG A 92 16.00 10.35 -8.90
CA ARG A 92 17.03 10.20 -7.86
C ARG A 92 17.14 11.44 -6.99
N GLN A 93 17.08 12.64 -7.58
CA GLN A 93 17.09 13.89 -6.81
C GLN A 93 15.84 14.07 -5.95
N GLU A 94 14.66 13.73 -6.47
CA GLU A 94 13.41 13.75 -5.71
C GLU A 94 13.50 12.82 -4.48
N TYR A 95 13.96 11.59 -4.66
CA TYR A 95 14.16 10.65 -3.55
C TYR A 95 15.23 11.10 -2.55
N ARG A 96 16.34 11.68 -3.01
CA ARG A 96 17.36 12.25 -2.12
C ARG A 96 16.78 13.37 -1.26
N ARG A 97 16.01 14.30 -1.84
CA ARG A 97 15.34 15.37 -1.10
C ARG A 97 14.37 14.84 -0.04
N LEU A 98 13.58 13.81 -0.40
CA LEU A 98 12.67 13.16 0.55
C LEU A 98 13.44 12.45 1.66
N ALA A 99 14.55 11.79 1.33
CA ALA A 99 15.40 11.13 2.32
C ALA A 99 16.04 12.13 3.29
N ASP A 100 16.54 13.27 2.80
CA ASP A 100 17.08 14.35 3.62
C ASP A 100 16.03 14.92 4.58
N GLN A 101 14.79 15.13 4.10
CA GLN A 101 13.67 15.58 4.93
C GLN A 101 13.29 14.57 6.03
N LEU A 102 13.49 13.28 5.77
CA LEU A 102 13.20 12.19 6.71
C LEU A 102 14.42 11.79 7.54
N GLY A 103 15.58 12.45 7.37
CA GLY A 103 16.82 12.15 8.09
C GLY A 103 17.48 10.82 7.68
N ILE A 104 17.14 10.28 6.52
CA ILE A 104 17.70 9.02 6.00
C ILE A 104 18.94 9.35 5.16
N LYS A 105 20.11 8.82 5.53
CA LYS A 105 21.32 8.96 4.71
C LYS A 105 21.24 8.04 3.49
N VAL A 106 21.33 8.62 2.30
CA VAL A 106 21.38 7.89 1.03
C VAL A 106 22.77 8.11 0.45
N ASP A 107 23.64 7.11 0.62
CA ASP A 107 24.98 7.06 0.01
C ASP A 107 24.92 6.71 -1.48
#